data_AF-Q6FNB4-F1
#
_entry.id   AF-Q6FNB4-F1
#
_cell.length_a   1.000
_cell.length_b   1.000
_cell.length_c   1.000
_cell.angle_alpha   90.00
_cell.angle_beta   90.00
_cell.angle_gamma   90.00
#
_symmetry.space_group_name_H-M   'P 1'
#
loop_
_entity.id
_entity.type
_entity.pdbx_description
1 polymer ?
#
loop_
_entity_poly.entity_id
_entity_poly.type
_entity_poly.pdbx_seq_one_letter_code
_entity_poly.pdbx_strand_id
1 'polypeptide(L)'
;MTLLVNFLKKLKNEQVTLELKNGTTVWGTLQSVSSQMNVTVTDVVLSLPKSQSGKVSGGPGALASVYLVNNAQPDKANNDDGSVSLQYMNIRGNTIRQIILPDSLNLDSLLVDEAQVKRLKKASAKPSETNYRKRRNEFSGNTAKRIKRGV
;
A
#
# COMPACT_ATOMS: atom_id res chain seq x y z
N MET A 1 -4.17 -5.03 10.30
CA MET A 1 -2.86 -4.42 10.00
C MET A 1 -2.65 -4.05 8.53
N THR A 2 -3.66 -4.13 7.64
CA THR A 2 -3.48 -3.94 6.18
C THR A 2 -3.99 -2.62 5.62
N LEU A 3 -4.74 -1.81 6.39
CA LEU A 3 -5.37 -0.57 5.87
C LEU A 3 -4.33 0.43 5.34
N LEU A 4 -3.28 0.68 6.13
CA LEU A 4 -2.20 1.59 5.71
C LEU A 4 -1.42 1.03 4.52
N VAL A 5 -1.15 -0.28 4.49
CA VAL A 5 -0.45 -0.91 3.36
C VAL A 5 -1.29 -0.83 2.09
N ASN A 6 -2.61 -0.96 2.19
CA ASN A 6 -3.53 -0.79 1.06
C ASN A 6 -3.56 0.65 0.56
N PHE A 7 -3.45 1.64 1.46
CA PHE A 7 -3.24 3.03 1.08
C PHE A 7 -1.93 3.21 0.33
N LEU A 8 -0.81 2.70 0.86
CA LEU A 8 0.51 2.83 0.23
C LEU A 8 0.58 2.16 -1.16
N LYS A 9 -0.17 1.08 -1.37
CA LYS A 9 -0.34 0.44 -2.68
C LYS A 9 -0.98 1.35 -3.73
N LYS A 10 -1.74 2.36 -3.33
CA LYS A 10 -2.36 3.34 -4.24
C LYS A 10 -1.40 4.44 -4.68
N LEU A 11 -0.24 4.60 -4.03
CA LEU A 11 0.74 5.65 -4.31
C LEU A 11 1.64 5.32 -5.51
N LYS A 12 1.15 4.52 -6.46
CA LYS A 12 1.91 4.17 -7.66
C LYS A 12 2.11 5.43 -8.51
N ASN A 13 3.33 5.60 -9.01
CA ASN A 13 3.81 6.75 -9.77
C ASN A 13 3.92 8.05 -8.96
N GLU A 14 3.80 7.99 -7.63
CA GLU A 14 4.07 9.14 -6.77
C GLU A 14 5.55 9.22 -6.41
N GLN A 15 6.07 10.44 -6.29
CA GLN A 15 7.42 10.68 -5.80
C GLN A 15 7.42 10.61 -4.27
N VAL A 16 8.30 9.80 -3.69
CA VAL A 16 8.36 9.63 -2.24
C VAL A 16 9.80 9.62 -1.76
N THR A 17 9.98 9.96 -0.48
CA THR A 17 11.26 9.77 0.20
C THR A 17 11.09 8.70 1.26
N LEU A 18 11.84 7.60 1.15
CA LEU A 18 11.89 6.54 2.15
C LEU A 18 13.08 6.78 3.06
N GLU A 19 12.85 6.91 4.36
CA GLU A 19 13.91 6.84 5.35
C GLU A 19 14.05 5.40 5.83
N LEU A 20 15.25 4.84 5.74
CA LEU A 20 15.55 3.50 6.19
C LEU A 20 16.05 3.49 7.64
N LYS A 21 15.95 2.35 8.32
CA LYS A 21 16.36 2.18 9.72
C LYS A 21 17.86 2.43 9.96
N ASN A 22 18.69 2.26 8.95
CA ASN A 22 20.12 2.60 8.98
C ASN A 22 20.38 4.11 8.78
N GLY A 23 19.33 4.92 8.59
CA GLY A 23 19.40 6.37 8.38
C GLY A 23 19.63 6.80 6.93
N THR A 24 19.81 5.87 5.99
CA THR A 24 19.93 6.26 4.57
C THR A 24 18.56 6.68 4.05
N THR A 25 18.53 7.70 3.19
CA THR A 25 17.31 8.17 2.56
C THR A 25 17.30 7.75 1.10
N VAL A 26 16.16 7.26 0.64
CA VAL A 26 15.92 6.90 -0.77
C VAL A 26 14.82 7.79 -1.31
N TRP A 27 15.17 8.69 -2.22
CA TRP A 27 14.19 9.44 -2.99
C TRP A 27 13.93 8.73 -4.33
N GLY A 28 12.70 8.74 -4.82
CA GLY A 28 12.39 8.27 -6.17
C GLY A 28 10.90 8.09 -6.43
N THR A 29 10.58 7.50 -7.58
CA THR A 29 9.20 7.26 -8.02
C THR A 29 8.75 5.86 -7.62
N LEU A 30 7.67 5.77 -6.84
CA LEU A 30 7.16 4.50 -6.34
C LEU A 30 6.46 3.70 -7.46
N GLN A 31 6.89 2.46 -7.69
CA GLN A 31 6.29 1.59 -8.71
C GLN A 31 5.33 0.57 -8.12
N SER A 32 5.66 -0.02 -6.97
CA SER A 32 4.79 -1.00 -6.31
C SER A 32 5.10 -1.13 -4.82
N VAL A 33 4.08 -1.57 -4.05
CA VAL A 33 4.20 -1.92 -2.63
C VAL A 33 3.58 -3.29 -2.38
N SER A 34 4.32 -4.20 -1.72
CA SER A 34 3.80 -5.51 -1.32
C SER A 34 3.03 -5.44 0.00
N SER A 35 2.28 -6.51 0.34
CA SER A 35 1.61 -6.59 1.64
C SER A 35 2.58 -6.59 2.83
N GLN A 36 3.82 -7.01 2.61
CA GLN A 36 4.93 -6.98 3.58
C GLN A 36 5.76 -5.68 3.50
N MET A 37 5.23 -4.65 2.84
CA MET A 37 5.89 -3.35 2.67
C MET A 37 7.17 -3.38 1.84
N ASN A 38 7.40 -4.42 1.02
CA ASN A 38 8.50 -4.36 0.05
C ASN A 38 8.14 -3.33 -1.02
N VAL A 39 9.07 -2.44 -1.35
CA VAL A 39 8.84 -1.33 -2.27
C VAL A 39 9.78 -1.44 -3.47
N THR A 40 9.22 -1.26 -4.66
CA THR A 40 9.99 -1.07 -5.89
C THR A 40 9.95 0.40 -6.26
N VAL A 41 11.12 1.00 -6.51
CA VAL A 41 11.27 2.43 -6.82
C VAL A 41 12.12 2.58 -8.09
N THR A 42 11.80 3.56 -8.93
CA THR A 42 12.61 3.96 -10.09
C THR A 42 13.10 5.40 -9.95
N ASP A 43 14.09 5.79 -10.76
CA ASP A 43 14.68 7.13 -10.77
C ASP A 43 15.16 7.51 -9.36
N VAL A 44 15.95 6.61 -8.81
CA VAL A 44 16.30 6.57 -7.40
C VAL A 44 17.52 7.43 -7.12
N VAL A 45 17.44 8.25 -6.09
CA VAL A 45 18.58 8.93 -5.47
C VAL A 45 18.71 8.43 -4.03
N LEU A 46 19.77 7.69 -3.77
CA LEU A 46 20.14 7.21 -2.45
C LEU A 46 21.09 8.23 -1.81
N SER A 47 20.83 8.66 -0.58
CA SER A 47 21.74 9.55 0.15
C SER A 47 22.07 8.99 1.55
N LEU A 48 23.29 9.27 1.98
CA LEU A 48 23.82 8.83 3.26
C LEU A 48 23.25 9.66 4.43
N PRO A 49 23.26 9.10 5.66
CA PRO A 49 22.83 9.86 6.83
C PRO A 49 23.76 11.05 7.03
N LYS A 50 23.21 12.26 7.15
CA LYS A 50 23.96 13.47 7.48
C LYS A 50 23.73 13.85 8.94
N SER A 51 24.78 14.22 9.66
CA SER A 51 24.66 14.88 10.96
C SER A 51 24.25 16.33 10.76
N GLN A 52 23.71 16.97 11.81
CA GLN A 52 23.40 18.40 11.83
C GLN A 52 24.61 19.29 11.43
N SER A 53 25.83 18.76 11.49
CA SER A 53 27.05 19.43 11.02
C SER A 53 27.29 19.32 9.50
N GLY A 54 26.37 18.74 8.73
CA GLY A 54 26.51 18.49 7.29
C GLY A 54 27.48 17.36 6.93
N LYS A 55 28.20 16.82 7.92
CA LYS A 55 29.10 15.68 7.73
C LYS A 55 28.32 14.38 7.66
N VAL A 56 28.74 13.50 6.76
CA VAL A 56 28.26 12.12 6.67
C VAL A 56 28.44 11.44 8.03
N SER A 57 27.34 11.03 8.65
CA SER A 57 27.29 10.44 9.99
C SER A 57 26.78 9.00 9.97
N GLY A 58 26.80 8.36 8.80
CA GLY A 58 26.33 7.00 8.66
C GLY A 58 27.20 6.02 9.42
N GLY A 59 26.57 5.06 10.11
CA GLY A 59 27.28 3.92 10.69
C GLY A 59 28.01 3.13 9.59
N PRO A 60 29.05 2.33 9.95
CA PRO A 60 29.91 1.66 8.97
C PRO A 60 29.16 0.84 7.91
N GLY A 61 28.05 0.20 8.29
CA GLY A 61 27.22 -0.59 7.38
C GLY A 61 26.49 0.25 6.31
N ALA A 62 26.04 1.46 6.65
CA ALA A 62 25.38 2.36 5.69
C ALA A 62 26.38 2.85 4.64
N LEU A 63 27.58 3.27 5.08
CA LEU A 63 28.65 3.71 4.18
C LEU A 63 29.05 2.59 3.22
N ALA A 64 29.36 1.40 3.75
CA ALA A 64 29.75 0.26 2.93
C ALA A 64 28.68 -0.10 1.88
N SER A 65 27.40 -0.07 2.23
CA SER A 65 26.32 -0.38 1.30
C SER A 65 26.27 0.60 0.11
N VAL A 66 26.50 1.89 0.34
CA VAL A 66 26.50 2.90 -0.72
C VAL A 66 27.73 2.76 -1.61
N TYR A 67 28.90 2.49 -1.04
CA TYR A 67 30.13 2.23 -1.81
C TYR A 67 30.02 1.01 -2.73
N LEU A 68 29.39 -0.07 -2.25
CA LEU A 68 29.18 -1.29 -3.05
C LEU A 68 28.19 -1.06 -4.20
N VAL A 69 27.14 -0.27 -3.96
CA VAL A 69 26.15 0.09 -4.97
C VAL A 69 26.77 0.93 -6.10
N ASN A 70 27.73 1.79 -5.77
CA ASN A 70 28.35 2.70 -6.75
C ASN A 70 29.57 2.11 -7.48
N ASN A 71 29.74 0.76 -7.46
CA ASN A 71 30.86 0.05 -8.09
C ASN A 71 32.24 0.66 -7.78
N ALA A 72 32.54 0.91 -6.49
CA ALA A 72 33.89 1.22 -6.00
C ALA A 72 34.64 2.29 -6.81
N GLN A 73 33.97 3.35 -7.27
CA GLN A 73 34.62 4.47 -7.95
C GLN A 73 34.78 5.65 -6.96
N PRO A 74 35.89 5.72 -6.22
CA PRO A 74 36.12 6.74 -5.19
C PRO A 74 36.31 8.15 -5.76
N ASP A 75 36.61 8.27 -7.06
CA ASP A 75 37.10 9.51 -7.67
C ASP A 75 36.01 10.49 -8.11
N LYS A 76 34.72 10.14 -7.92
CA LYS A 76 33.58 11.05 -8.12
C LYS A 76 32.95 11.51 -6.80
N ALA A 77 33.74 11.58 -5.73
CA ALA A 77 33.37 12.22 -4.47
C ALA A 77 33.47 13.77 -4.51
N ASN A 78 33.38 14.40 -5.70
CA ASN A 78 33.33 15.86 -5.83
C ASN A 78 31.93 16.45 -5.59
N ASN A 79 30.94 15.63 -5.27
CA ASN A 79 29.66 16.09 -4.73
C ASN A 79 29.68 15.83 -3.22
N ASP A 80 29.79 16.89 -2.41
CA ASP A 80 29.76 16.91 -0.93
C ASP A 80 28.55 16.18 -0.30
N ASP A 81 27.64 15.60 -1.10
CA ASP A 81 26.36 15.04 -0.65
C ASP A 81 26.40 13.54 -0.31
N GLY A 82 27.37 12.77 -0.79
CA GLY A 82 27.37 11.30 -0.56
C GLY A 82 26.14 10.59 -1.15
N SER A 83 25.56 11.17 -2.22
CA SER A 83 24.39 10.65 -2.92
C SER A 83 24.77 9.76 -4.11
N VAL A 84 23.98 8.72 -4.38
CA VAL A 84 24.15 7.78 -5.50
C VAL A 84 22.84 7.68 -6.30
N SER A 85 22.92 7.87 -7.61
CA SER A 85 21.78 7.77 -8.52
C SER A 85 21.68 6.38 -9.13
N LEU A 86 20.47 5.83 -9.19
CA LEU A 86 20.18 4.50 -9.69
C LEU A 86 18.87 4.53 -10.50
N GLN A 87 18.79 3.72 -11.55
CA GLN A 87 17.54 3.65 -12.34
C GLN A 87 16.43 2.89 -11.60
N TYR A 88 16.79 1.87 -10.81
CA TYR A 88 15.85 0.95 -10.18
C TYR A 88 16.39 0.45 -8.83
N MET A 89 15.53 0.34 -7.82
CA MET A 89 15.86 -0.24 -6.52
C MET A 89 14.67 -1.02 -5.94
N ASN A 90 14.96 -2.16 -5.33
CA ASN A 90 14.02 -2.89 -4.48
C ASN A 90 14.42 -2.80 -3.02
N ILE A 91 13.46 -2.42 -2.17
CA ILE A 91 13.65 -2.21 -0.73
C ILE A 91 12.76 -3.20 0.02
N ARG A 92 13.34 -3.88 1.02
CA ARG A 92 12.60 -4.82 1.88
C ARG A 92 11.81 -4.05 2.94
N GLY A 93 10.54 -4.37 3.15
CA GLY A 93 9.66 -3.53 3.98
C GLY A 93 10.06 -3.40 5.45
N ASN A 94 10.77 -4.39 5.99
CA ASN A 94 11.25 -4.32 7.36
C ASN A 94 12.43 -3.35 7.57
N THR A 95 13.08 -2.86 6.51
CA THR A 95 14.16 -1.87 6.60
C THR A 95 13.65 -0.44 6.57
N ILE A 96 12.40 -0.22 6.18
CA ILE A 96 11.78 1.11 6.10
C ILE A 96 11.44 1.58 7.52
N ARG A 97 11.83 2.81 7.84
CA ARG A 97 11.44 3.51 9.07
C ARG A 97 10.19 4.34 8.84
N GLN A 98 10.20 5.17 7.79
CA GLN A 98 9.07 6.01 7.40
C GLN A 98 9.10 6.35 5.91
N ILE A 99 7.96 6.79 5.39
CA ILE A 99 7.78 7.25 4.01
C ILE A 99 7.23 8.68 4.07
N ILE A 100 7.96 9.61 3.49
CA ILE A 100 7.56 11.00 3.30
C ILE A 100 6.78 11.07 1.98
N LEU A 101 5.55 11.58 2.08
CA LEU A 101 4.60 11.68 0.96
C LEU A 101 4.69 13.05 0.30
N PRO A 102 4.25 13.19 -0.97
CA PRO A 102 4.06 14.50 -1.59
C PRO A 102 3.08 15.38 -0.79
N ASP A 103 3.39 16.67 -0.70
CA ASP A 103 2.53 17.65 -0.01
C ASP A 103 1.15 17.81 -0.67
N SER A 104 1.07 17.59 -1.99
CA SER A 104 -0.15 17.76 -2.80
C SER A 104 -1.04 16.52 -2.88
N LEU A 105 -0.84 15.52 -2.01
CA LEU A 105 -1.55 14.25 -2.09
C LEU A 105 -2.96 14.34 -1.48
N ASN A 106 -3.98 13.97 -2.23
CA ASN A 106 -5.38 13.95 -1.76
C ASN A 106 -5.67 12.76 -0.82
N LEU A 107 -5.32 12.91 0.45
CA LEU A 107 -5.44 11.86 1.47
C LEU A 107 -6.89 11.36 1.65
N ASP A 108 -7.88 12.26 1.59
CA ASP A 108 -9.29 11.91 1.83
C ASP A 108 -9.81 10.86 0.84
N SER A 109 -9.41 10.95 -0.43
CA SER A 109 -9.79 9.98 -1.46
C SER A 109 -9.03 8.66 -1.29
N LEU A 110 -7.74 8.75 -0.97
CA LEU A 110 -6.84 7.59 -0.95
C LEU A 110 -7.01 6.73 0.31
N LEU A 111 -7.41 7.31 1.44
CA LEU A 111 -7.62 6.59 2.69
C LEU A 111 -8.92 5.75 2.70
N VAL A 112 -9.85 5.98 1.78
CA VAL A 112 -11.09 5.20 1.69
C VAL A 112 -10.78 3.77 1.25
N ASP A 113 -11.11 2.81 2.11
CA ASP A 113 -11.09 1.39 1.76
C ASP A 113 -12.44 0.98 1.17
N GLU A 114 -12.48 0.77 -0.14
CA GLU A 114 -13.68 0.31 -0.84
C GLU A 114 -14.26 -0.98 -0.26
N ALA A 115 -13.42 -1.89 0.23
CA ALA A 115 -13.88 -3.15 0.81
C ALA A 115 -14.64 -2.91 2.11
N GLN A 116 -14.19 -1.96 2.93
CA GLN A 116 -14.91 -1.55 4.13
C GLN A 116 -16.23 -0.85 3.79
N VAL A 117 -16.22 0.06 2.82
CA VAL A 117 -17.44 0.75 2.36
C VAL A 117 -18.47 -0.26 1.84
N LYS A 118 -18.05 -1.24 1.04
CA LYS A 118 -18.93 -2.31 0.52
C LYS A 118 -19.51 -3.16 1.65
N ARG A 119 -18.72 -3.49 2.68
CA ARG A 119 -19.21 -4.23 3.87
C ARG A 119 -20.22 -3.44 4.67
N LEU A 120 -19.98 -2.16 4.91
CA LEU A 120 -20.89 -1.27 5.63
C LEU A 120 -22.22 -1.11 4.88
N LYS A 121 -22.17 -0.88 3.55
CA LYS A 121 -23.37 -0.81 2.71
C LYS A 121 -24.18 -2.11 2.72
N LYS A 122 -23.50 -3.26 2.72
CA LYS A 122 -24.15 -4.58 2.84
C LYS A 122 -24.79 -4.80 4.22
N ALA A 123 -24.15 -4.32 5.29
CA ALA A 123 -24.69 -4.42 6.65
C ALA A 123 -25.88 -3.47 6.88
N SER A 124 -25.89 -2.30 6.23
CA SER A 124 -26.99 -1.33 6.32
C SER A 124 -28.14 -1.60 5.35
N ALA A 125 -27.98 -2.52 4.40
CA ALA A 125 -29.05 -2.95 3.53
C ALA A 125 -30.12 -3.67 4.37
N LYS A 126 -31.21 -2.97 4.70
CA LYS A 126 -32.40 -3.57 5.33
C LYS A 126 -32.80 -4.81 4.52
N PRO A 127 -33.19 -5.92 5.17
CA PRO A 127 -33.72 -7.07 4.44
C PRO A 127 -34.93 -6.57 3.64
N SER A 128 -34.84 -6.63 2.33
CA SER A 128 -35.93 -6.21 1.46
C SER A 128 -37.19 -7.02 1.77
N GLU A 129 -38.32 -6.33 1.98
CA GLU A 129 -39.66 -6.91 2.22
C GLU A 129 -40.16 -7.90 1.14
N THR A 130 -39.39 -8.11 0.07
CA THR A 130 -39.72 -9.02 -1.02
C THR A 130 -39.75 -10.50 -0.62
N ASN A 131 -39.09 -10.90 0.47
CA ASN A 131 -39.10 -12.29 0.94
C ASN A 131 -40.36 -12.67 1.75
N TYR A 132 -41.14 -11.70 2.24
CA TYR A 132 -42.40 -12.00 2.96
C TYR A 132 -43.58 -12.26 2.01
N ARG A 133 -43.59 -11.65 0.81
CA ARG A 133 -44.66 -11.86 -0.17
C ARG A 133 -44.63 -13.25 -0.83
N LYS A 134 -43.46 -13.89 -0.90
CA LYS A 134 -43.33 -15.20 -1.56
C LYS A 134 -43.81 -16.38 -0.71
N ARG A 135 -43.89 -16.24 0.63
CA ARG A 135 -44.39 -17.31 1.53
C ARG A 135 -45.90 -17.32 1.73
N ARG A 136 -46.65 -16.37 1.17
CA ARG A 136 -48.11 -16.29 1.37
C ARG A 136 -48.93 -16.99 0.28
N ASN A 137 -48.35 -17.27 -0.88
CA ASN A 137 -49.08 -17.81 -2.04
C ASN A 137 -49.13 -19.35 -2.13
N GLU A 138 -48.49 -20.09 -1.22
CA GLU A 138 -48.49 -21.57 -1.26
C GLU A 138 -49.57 -22.24 -0.39
N PHE A 139 -50.38 -21.48 0.36
CA PHE A 139 -51.44 -22.03 1.23
C PHE A 139 -52.87 -21.94 0.65
N SER A 140 -53.03 -21.56 -0.62
CA SER A 140 -54.35 -21.47 -1.26
C SER A 140 -54.40 -22.36 -2.51
N GLY A 141 -54.43 -23.67 -2.31
CA GLY A 141 -54.50 -24.61 -3.42
C GLY A 141 -54.72 -26.05 -2.99
N ASN A 142 -55.66 -26.32 -2.09
CA ASN A 142 -56.10 -27.70 -1.89
C ASN A 142 -57.56 -27.77 -1.44
N THR A 143 -58.47 -27.49 -2.37
CA THR A 143 -59.87 -27.90 -2.24
C THR A 143 -60.26 -28.84 -3.37
N ALA A 144 -60.77 -30.00 -2.94
CA ALA A 144 -61.56 -30.98 -3.68
C ALA A 144 -60.80 -32.17 -4.32
N LYS A 145 -60.29 -33.07 -3.47
CA LYS A 145 -60.36 -34.52 -3.77
C LYS A 145 -61.85 -34.92 -3.79
N ARG A 146 -62.46 -34.88 -4.97
CA ARG A 146 -63.81 -35.40 -5.21
C ARG A 146 -63.76 -36.93 -5.15
N ILE A 147 -64.18 -37.50 -4.02
CA ILE A 147 -64.40 -38.94 -3.85
C ILE A 147 -65.64 -39.31 -4.68
N LYS A 148 -65.47 -40.09 -5.76
CA LYS A 148 -66.59 -40.76 -6.45
C LYS A 148 -66.83 -42.10 -5.75
N ARG A 149 -67.87 -42.16 -4.91
CA ARG A 149 -68.47 -43.41 -4.42
C ARG A 149 -69.49 -43.89 -5.45
N GLY A 150 -69.57 -45.21 -5.66
CA GLY A 150 -70.77 -45.84 -6.22
C GLY A 150 -70.49 -47.02 -7.14
N VAL A 151 -70.96 -48.19 -6.67
CA VAL A 151 -71.12 -49.51 -7.31
C VAL A 151 -71.90 -49.44 -8.62
#